data_AF-A0A438FV25-F1
#
_entry.id   AF-A0A438FV25-F1
#
_cell.length_a   1.000
_cell.length_b   1.000
_cell.length_c   1.000
_cell.angle_alpha   90.00
_cell.angle_beta   90.00
_cell.angle_gamma   90.00
#
_symmetry.space_group_name_H-M   'P 1'
#
loop_
_entity.id
_entity.type
_entity.pdbx_description
1 polymer ?
#
loop_
_entity_poly.entity_id
_entity_poly.type
_entity_poly.pdbx_seq_one_letter_code
_entity_poly.pdbx_strand_id
1 'polypeptide(L)'
;MGRIQPGQSSASSDAVVDQIEGFDFANWLKNSVSERDFVVMKMDVEGTEFDLIPRLFETGAICLIDEIFLECHYNRWQRCCPGERSSKYQKTYDQCLDLFSNLRNSGVLVHQWW
;
A
#
# COMPACT_ATOMS: atom_id res chain seq x y z
N MET A 1 4.95 -5.27 14.50
CA MET A 1 3.81 -4.70 13.76
C MET A 1 3.18 -5.82 12.95
N GLY A 2 1.86 -5.96 13.01
CA GLY A 2 1.11 -7.04 12.36
C GLY A 2 1.16 -6.96 10.83
N ARG A 3 0.73 -8.04 10.15
CA ARG A 3 0.51 -8.05 8.70
C ARG A 3 -0.98 -8.01 8.43
N ILE A 4 -1.41 -7.15 7.52
CA ILE A 4 -2.77 -7.17 7.00
C ILE A 4 -2.86 -8.32 6.00
N GLN A 5 -3.86 -9.18 6.15
CA GLN A 5 -4.16 -10.24 5.19
C GLN A 5 -5.62 -10.10 4.75
N PRO A 6 -5.91 -10.20 3.45
CA PRO A 6 -7.28 -10.38 2.99
C PRO A 6 -7.85 -11.63 3.68
N GLY A 7 -9.11 -11.59 4.13
CA GLY A 7 -9.72 -12.71 4.82
C GLY A 7 -9.65 -14.00 3.99
N GLN A 8 -8.72 -14.89 4.34
CA GLN A 8 -8.70 -16.26 3.83
C GLN A 8 -9.39 -17.17 4.85
N SER A 9 -10.34 -17.96 4.39
CA SER A 9 -11.18 -18.86 5.20
C SER A 9 -10.43 -20.06 5.79
N SER A 10 -9.10 -20.09 5.74
CA SER A 10 -8.33 -21.20 6.30
C SER A 10 -6.86 -20.85 6.50
N ALA A 11 -6.49 -20.45 7.71
CA ALA A 11 -5.12 -20.55 8.19
C ALA A 11 -5.12 -20.87 9.69
N SER A 12 -4.78 -22.11 10.01
CA SER A 12 -4.41 -22.55 11.34
C SER A 12 -3.04 -21.97 11.69
N SER A 13 -3.01 -20.83 12.36
CA SER A 13 -1.79 -20.31 12.98
C SER A 13 -2.14 -19.70 14.32
N ASP A 14 -1.40 -20.06 15.37
CA ASP A 14 -1.54 -19.61 16.77
C ASP A 14 -1.31 -18.09 16.99
N ALA A 15 -1.40 -17.29 15.92
CA ALA A 15 -1.31 -15.84 15.99
C ALA A 15 -2.70 -15.26 16.31
N VAL A 16 -2.77 -14.37 17.28
CA VAL A 16 -3.97 -13.55 17.51
C VAL A 16 -4.14 -12.65 16.30
N VAL A 17 -5.16 -12.95 15.48
CA VAL A 17 -5.55 -12.15 14.33
C VAL A 17 -6.84 -11.42 14.70
N ASP A 18 -6.77 -10.10 14.72
CA ASP A 18 -7.97 -9.27 14.85
C ASP A 18 -8.65 -9.16 13.50
N GLN A 19 -9.90 -9.63 13.43
CA GLN A 19 -10.73 -9.41 12.26
C GLN A 19 -11.28 -7.98 12.32
N ILE A 20 -10.92 -7.18 11.33
CA ILE A 20 -11.40 -5.80 11.19
C ILE A 20 -12.23 -5.67 9.91
N GLU A 21 -13.20 -4.76 9.93
CA GLU A 21 -13.97 -4.41 8.73
C GLU A 21 -13.07 -3.63 7.76
N GLY A 22 -12.94 -4.15 6.53
CA GLY A 22 -12.29 -3.45 5.43
C GLY A 22 -13.30 -2.67 4.59
N PHE A 23 -12.82 -1.69 3.84
CA PHE A 23 -13.64 -0.94 2.89
C PHE A 23 -12.92 -0.77 1.55
N ASP A 24 -13.68 -0.55 0.47
CA ASP A 24 -13.12 -0.21 -0.84
C ASP A 24 -12.67 1.26 -0.82
N PHE A 25 -11.37 1.48 -0.63
CA PHE A 25 -10.77 2.82 -0.58
C PHE A 25 -10.98 3.60 -1.89
N ALA A 26 -10.89 2.95 -3.05
CA ALA A 26 -11.08 3.63 -4.34
C ALA A 26 -12.52 4.13 -4.50
N ASN A 27 -13.50 3.31 -4.08
CA ASN A 27 -14.90 3.74 -4.05
C ASN A 27 -15.14 4.85 -3.00
N TRP A 28 -14.55 4.72 -1.81
CA TRP A 28 -14.67 5.76 -0.78
C TRP A 28 -14.12 7.10 -1.26
N LEU A 29 -12.95 7.12 -1.89
CA LEU A 29 -12.31 8.33 -2.40
C LEU A 29 -13.21 9.05 -3.41
N LYS A 30 -13.76 8.31 -4.38
CA LYS A 30 -14.69 8.86 -5.40
C LYS A 30 -15.97 9.47 -4.83
N ASN A 31 -16.40 9.02 -3.65
CA ASN A 31 -17.58 9.55 -2.98
C ASN A 31 -17.26 10.64 -1.96
N SER A 32 -15.97 10.90 -1.69
CA SER A 32 -15.51 11.81 -0.64
C SER A 32 -14.97 13.13 -1.18
N VAL A 33 -14.38 13.12 -2.38
CA VAL A 33 -13.77 14.29 -3.01
C VAL A 33 -14.27 14.48 -4.44
N SER A 34 -14.02 15.65 -5.00
CA SER A 34 -14.33 16.01 -6.38
C SER A 34 -13.09 16.51 -7.11
N GLU A 35 -13.16 16.62 -8.43
CA GLU A 35 -12.07 17.17 -9.27
C GLU A 35 -11.72 18.64 -8.98
N ARG A 36 -12.47 19.32 -8.11
CA ARG A 36 -12.20 20.71 -7.70
C ARG A 36 -11.35 20.80 -6.43
N ASP A 37 -11.21 19.69 -5.72
CA ASP A 37 -10.46 19.62 -4.47
C ASP A 37 -8.99 19.33 -4.78
N PHE A 38 -8.09 19.85 -3.95
CA PHE A 38 -6.67 19.49 -4.01
C PHE A 38 -6.38 18.42 -2.95
N VAL A 39 -6.02 17.22 -3.41
CA VAL A 39 -5.94 16.02 -2.57
C VAL A 39 -4.50 15.53 -2.47
N VAL A 40 -3.98 15.54 -1.25
CA VAL A 40 -2.68 14.95 -0.90
C VAL A 40 -2.92 13.65 -0.14
N MET A 41 -2.40 12.54 -0.67
CA MET A 41 -2.52 11.22 -0.05
C MET A 41 -1.17 10.80 0.55
N LYS A 42 -1.15 10.50 1.86
CA LYS A 42 -0.05 9.77 2.49
C LYS A 42 -0.43 8.30 2.64
N MET A 43 0.42 7.39 2.18
CA MET A 43 0.19 5.95 2.21
C MET A 43 1.34 5.21 2.90
N ASP A 44 0.99 4.49 3.96
CA ASP A 44 1.82 3.54 4.71
C ASP A 44 0.86 2.39 5.09
N VAL A 45 0.84 1.34 4.28
CA VAL A 45 -0.18 0.27 4.34
C VAL A 45 0.44 -1.13 4.37
N GLU A 46 1.66 -1.21 4.90
CA GLU A 46 2.31 -2.44 5.33
C GLU A 46 2.36 -3.54 4.24
N GLY A 47 2.67 -3.17 2.99
CA GLY A 47 2.82 -4.10 1.86
C GLY A 47 1.64 -4.12 0.89
N THR A 48 0.51 -3.52 1.27
CA THR A 48 -0.72 -3.46 0.44
C THR A 48 -0.61 -2.39 -0.67
N GLU A 49 0.50 -1.65 -0.75
CA GLU A 49 0.71 -0.62 -1.78
C GLU A 49 0.62 -1.23 -3.19
N PHE A 50 1.11 -2.46 -3.33
CA PHE A 50 1.13 -3.21 -4.59
C PHE A 50 -0.24 -3.72 -5.05
N ASP A 51 -1.25 -3.70 -4.19
CA ASP A 51 -2.63 -4.04 -4.54
C ASP A 51 -3.48 -2.77 -4.68
N LEU A 52 -3.27 -1.80 -3.78
CA LEU A 52 -4.06 -0.58 -3.72
C LEU A 52 -3.77 0.37 -4.89
N ILE A 53 -2.50 0.55 -5.27
CA ILE A 53 -2.15 1.46 -6.37
C ILE A 53 -2.69 0.97 -7.72
N PRO A 54 -2.52 -0.30 -8.13
CA PRO A 54 -3.16 -0.82 -9.34
C PRO A 54 -4.68 -0.64 -9.30
N ARG A 55 -5.33 -0.90 -8.16
CA ARG A 55 -6.78 -0.70 -8.00
C ARG A 55 -7.20 0.76 -8.21
N LEU A 56 -6.41 1.74 -7.77
CA LEU A 56 -6.68 3.17 -8.01
C LEU A 56 -6.59 3.52 -9.50
N PHE A 57 -5.65 2.90 -10.24
CA PHE A 57 -5.57 3.04 -11.70
C PHE A 57 -6.75 2.38 -12.42
N GLU A 58 -7.05 1.11 -12.10
CA GLU A 58 -8.14 0.35 -12.72
C GLU A 58 -9.50 1.05 -12.56
N THR A 59 -9.73 1.63 -11.38
CA THR A 59 -10.97 2.35 -11.11
C THR A 59 -10.94 3.79 -11.63
N GLY A 60 -9.79 4.35 -11.98
CA GLY A 60 -9.63 5.77 -12.30
C GLY A 60 -9.74 6.71 -11.09
N ALA A 61 -9.78 6.18 -9.87
CA ALA A 61 -9.78 6.99 -8.65
C ALA A 61 -8.45 7.74 -8.44
N ILE A 62 -7.36 7.25 -9.06
CA ILE A 62 -6.05 7.91 -9.03
C ILE A 62 -6.10 9.35 -9.57
N CYS A 63 -7.02 9.66 -10.49
CA CYS A 63 -7.18 10.99 -11.08
C CYS A 63 -7.72 12.04 -10.10
N LEU A 64 -8.20 11.62 -8.93
CA LEU A 64 -8.67 12.50 -7.86
C LEU A 64 -7.57 12.84 -6.85
N ILE A 65 -6.33 12.39 -7.09
CA ILE A 65 -5.20 12.57 -6.19
C ILE A 65 -4.14 13.39 -6.89
N ASP A 66 -3.80 14.56 -6.35
CA ASP A 66 -2.80 15.46 -6.92
C ASP A 66 -1.38 15.05 -6.51
N GLU A 67 -1.18 14.71 -5.23
CA GLU A 67 0.12 14.35 -4.69
C GLU A 67 0.06 13.09 -3.82
N ILE A 68 1.08 12.23 -3.94
CA ILE A 68 1.21 11.02 -3.14
C ILE A 68 2.54 11.01 -2.38
N PHE A 69 2.46 10.78 -1.07
CA PHE A 69 3.60 10.44 -0.22
C PHE A 69 3.51 8.96 0.13
N LEU A 70 4.38 8.15 -0.48
CA LEU A 70 4.30 6.69 -0.42
C LEU A 70 5.48 6.09 0.36
N GLU A 71 5.19 5.36 1.42
CA GLU A 71 6.12 4.41 2.02
C GLU A 71 5.96 3.06 1.32
N CYS A 72 7.01 2.63 0.62
CA CYS A 72 6.97 1.33 -0.05
C CYS A 72 7.65 0.27 0.81
N HIS A 73 6.88 -0.75 1.16
CA HIS A 73 7.33 -1.87 1.99
C HIS A 73 7.95 -2.98 1.14
N TYR A 74 9.27 -3.14 1.24
CA TYR A 74 10.05 -4.16 0.53
C TYR A 74 10.81 -5.08 1.49
N ASN A 75 11.44 -6.11 0.94
CA ASN A 75 12.10 -7.24 1.60
C ASN A 75 13.39 -6.89 2.39
N ARG A 76 13.39 -5.77 3.10
CA ARG A 76 14.45 -5.37 4.01
C ARG A 76 14.56 -6.37 5.15
N TRP A 77 15.79 -6.81 5.43
CA TRP A 77 16.10 -7.67 6.57
C TRP A 77 15.74 -6.97 7.87
N GLN A 78 14.78 -7.53 8.60
CA GLN A 78 14.42 -7.09 9.93
C GLN A 78 14.86 -8.15 10.95
N ARG A 79 15.32 -7.69 12.12
CA ARG A 79 15.56 -8.57 13.26
C ARG A 79 14.19 -8.95 13.83
N CYS A 80 13.68 -10.10 13.43
CA CYS A 80 12.44 -10.64 13.99
C CYS A 80 12.68 -11.24 15.39
N CYS A 81 13.85 -11.85 15.60
CA CYS A 81 14.23 -12.54 16.83
C CYS A 81 15.75 -12.35 17.11
N PRO A 82 16.23 -12.55 18.35
CA PRO A 82 17.66 -12.55 18.64
C PRO A 82 18.41 -13.57 17.77
N GLY A 83 19.36 -13.10 16.97
CA GLY A 83 20.18 -13.96 16.09
C GLY A 83 19.57 -14.31 14.73
N GLU A 84 18.27 -14.02 14.51
CA GLU A 84 17.60 -14.32 13.23
C GLU A 84 17.21 -13.04 12.49
N ARG A 85 17.44 -13.05 11.17
CA ARG A 85 16.93 -12.04 10.25
C ARG A 85 15.98 -12.72 9.30
N SER A 86 14.79 -12.16 9.16
CA SER A 86 13.83 -12.59 8.15
C SER A 86 13.36 -11.39 7.33
N SER A 87 12.92 -11.66 6.11
CA SER A 87 12.25 -10.65 5.31
C SER A 87 10.79 -10.54 5.73
N LYS A 88 10.35 -9.32 6.08
CA LYS A 88 8.93 -9.06 6.39
C LYS A 88 8.05 -9.05 5.15
N TYR A 89 8.58 -8.75 3.96
CA TYR A 89 7.80 -8.65 2.71
C TYR A 89 8.42 -9.47 1.59
N GLN A 90 7.61 -9.85 0.62
CA GLN A 90 8.08 -10.61 -0.56
C GLN A 90 8.67 -9.69 -1.64
N LYS A 91 8.20 -8.43 -1.70
CA LYS A 91 8.54 -7.49 -2.77
C LYS A 91 9.95 -6.95 -2.61
N THR A 92 10.65 -6.71 -3.72
CA THR A 92 12.02 -6.18 -3.70
C THR A 92 12.04 -4.65 -3.72
N TYR A 93 13.19 -4.06 -3.39
CA TYR A 93 13.37 -2.61 -3.52
C TYR A 93 13.22 -2.15 -4.98
N ASP A 94 13.71 -2.94 -5.95
CA ASP A 94 13.55 -2.64 -7.38
C ASP A 94 12.06 -2.57 -7.77
N GLN A 95 11.22 -3.46 -7.24
CA GLN A 95 9.78 -3.40 -7.47
C GLN A 95 9.14 -2.13 -6.88
N CYS A 96 9.67 -1.62 -5.77
CA CYS A 96 9.26 -0.30 -5.28
C CYS A 96 9.67 0.81 -6.25
N LEU A 97 10.89 0.79 -6.78
CA LEU A 97 11.35 1.77 -7.76
C LEU A 97 10.52 1.73 -9.04
N ASP A 98 10.12 0.54 -9.50
CA ASP A 98 9.21 0.36 -10.63
C ASP A 98 7.84 0.97 -10.32
N LEU A 99 7.30 0.76 -9.11
CA LEU A 99 6.04 1.34 -8.66
C LEU A 99 6.09 2.88 -8.70
N PHE A 100 7.14 3.48 -8.14
CA PHE A 100 7.36 4.94 -8.21
C PHE A 100 7.49 5.43 -9.66
N SER A 101 8.23 4.69 -10.50
CA SER A 101 8.44 5.06 -11.90
C SER A 101 7.14 5.01 -12.69
N ASN A 102 6.31 3.99 -12.48
CA ASN A 102 5.02 3.85 -13.13
C ASN A 102 4.07 4.99 -12.77
N LEU A 103 3.97 5.34 -11.47
CA LEU A 103 3.18 6.49 -11.02
C LEU A 103 3.62 7.79 -11.71
N ARG A 104 4.93 8.06 -11.75
CA ARG A 104 5.48 9.26 -12.40
C ARG A 104 5.23 9.27 -13.90
N ASN A 105 5.41 8.12 -14.57
CA ASN A 105 5.15 7.98 -16.00
C ASN A 105 3.68 8.17 -16.35
N SER A 106 2.76 7.88 -15.43
CA SER A 106 1.34 8.18 -15.54
C SER A 106 0.97 9.63 -15.18
N GLY A 107 1.94 10.47 -14.83
CA GLY A 107 1.74 11.89 -14.51
C GLY A 107 1.39 12.17 -13.04
N VAL A 108 1.45 11.18 -12.16
CA VAL A 108 1.18 11.36 -10.72
C VAL A 108 2.43 11.91 -10.03
N LEU A 109 2.25 12.99 -9.26
CA LEU A 109 3.33 13.56 -8.44
C LEU A 109 3.50 12.71 -7.17
N VAL A 110 4.49 11.79 -7.21
CA VAL A 110 4.78 10.88 -6.10
C VAL A 110 6.14 11.13 -5.45
N HIS A 111 6.11 11.22 -4.13
CA HIS A 111 7.22 11.43 -3.22
C HIS A 111 7.46 10.16 -2.39
N GLN A 112 8.74 9.84 -2.20
CA GLN A 112 9.11 8.76 -1.29
C GLN A 112 8.96 9.24 0.16
N TRP A 113 8.23 8.46 0.96
CA TRP A 113 8.11 8.61 2.41
C TRP A 113 8.86 7.47 3.11
N TRP A 114 9.41 7.73 4.30
CA TRP A 114 10.24 6.80 5.08
C TRP A 114 9.80 6.70 6.53
#